data_AF-A0A7W6E8E7-F1
#
_entry.id   AF-A0A7W6E8E7-F1
#
_cell.length_a   1.000
_cell.length_b   1.000
_cell.length_c   1.000
_cell.angle_alpha   90.00
_cell.angle_beta   90.00
_cell.angle_gamma   90.00
#
_symmetry.space_group_name_H-M   'P 1'
#
loop_
_entity.id
_entity.type
_entity.pdbx_description
1 polymer ?
#
loop_
_entity_poly.entity_id
_entity_poly.type
_entity_poly.pdbx_seq_one_letter_code
_entity_poly.pdbx_strand_id
1 'polypeptide(L)'
;MLTILLLCGAAVIGFVTLRYFQRGPYLAAGRFNAPAPVRAAAKRLEYSAQPNVHAINCINSAELCVTAMAVAFAQMDDNTPMSEATLIASTQRHLQLSPEQASDMTTLGFWLVEQGQGPTPAFQRLTKRLKQLDHGPYFGKMMNVIGDVKATGTKGMASPRQADAMGALARIFRTA
;
A
#
# COMPACT_ATOMS: atom_id res chain seq x y z
N MET A 1 -19.70 40.17 -35.52
CA MET A 1 -18.53 39.30 -35.28
C MET A 1 -17.94 39.46 -33.87
N LEU A 2 -17.77 40.69 -33.36
CA LEU A 2 -17.22 40.94 -32.01
C LEU A 2 -18.05 40.29 -30.87
N THR A 3 -19.38 40.30 -31.00
CA THR A 3 -20.30 39.69 -30.03
C THR A 3 -20.18 38.16 -29.95
N ILE A 4 -19.92 37.50 -31.07
CA ILE A 4 -19.73 36.05 -31.14
C ILE A 4 -18.40 35.66 -30.47
N LEU A 5 -17.34 36.46 -30.69
CA LEU A 5 -16.03 36.23 -30.05
C LEU A 5 -16.10 36.41 -28.52
N LEU A 6 -16.85 37.40 -28.03
CA LEU A 6 -17.05 37.60 -26.59
C LEU A 6 -17.82 36.44 -25.94
N LEU A 7 -18.86 35.93 -26.61
CA LEU A 7 -19.61 34.75 -26.14
C LEU A 7 -18.75 33.48 -26.12
N CYS A 8 -17.94 33.25 -27.16
CA CYS A 8 -17.00 32.14 -27.18
C CYS A 8 -15.93 32.26 -26.07
N GLY A 9 -15.39 33.47 -25.86
CA GLY A 9 -14.43 33.72 -24.77
C GLY A 9 -15.03 33.44 -23.39
N ALA A 10 -16.25 33.93 -23.14
CA ALA A 10 -16.96 33.67 -21.89
C ALA A 10 -17.26 32.17 -21.69
N ALA A 11 -17.63 31.45 -22.75
CA ALA A 11 -17.88 30.01 -22.70
C ALA A 11 -16.60 29.21 -22.40
N VAL A 12 -15.46 29.57 -22.99
CA VAL A 12 -14.17 28.92 -22.72
C VAL A 12 -13.71 29.20 -21.29
N ILE A 13 -13.79 30.45 -20.82
CA ILE A 13 -13.43 30.81 -19.44
C ILE A 13 -14.35 30.09 -18.45
N GLY A 14 -15.65 30.05 -18.71
CA GLY A 14 -16.64 29.31 -17.93
C GLY A 14 -16.35 27.80 -17.91
N PHE A 15 -16.02 27.21 -19.04
CA PHE A 15 -15.67 25.79 -19.14
C PHE A 15 -14.37 25.45 -18.39
N VAL A 16 -13.35 26.30 -18.50
CA VAL A 16 -12.06 26.11 -17.80
C VAL A 16 -12.23 26.29 -16.30
N THR A 17 -12.98 27.32 -15.86
CA THR A 17 -13.28 27.51 -14.43
C THR A 17 -14.15 26.40 -13.88
N LEU A 18 -15.19 25.94 -14.58
CA LEU A 18 -15.97 24.76 -14.19
C LEU A 18 -15.10 23.50 -14.10
N ARG A 19 -14.22 23.24 -15.07
CA ARG A 19 -13.24 22.14 -15.01
C ARG A 19 -12.30 22.30 -13.81
N TYR A 20 -11.89 23.53 -13.49
CA TYR A 20 -11.01 23.82 -12.36
C TYR A 20 -11.72 23.65 -11.00
N PHE A 21 -12.97 24.10 -10.87
CA PHE A 21 -13.80 23.93 -9.68
C PHE A 21 -14.29 22.49 -9.51
N GLN A 22 -14.60 21.78 -10.59
CA GLN A 22 -14.84 20.33 -10.55
C GLN A 22 -13.58 19.56 -10.15
N ARG A 23 -12.38 20.07 -10.46
CA ARG A 23 -11.10 19.57 -9.90
C ARG A 23 -10.81 20.10 -8.49
N GLY A 24 -11.52 21.13 -8.03
CA GLY A 24 -11.29 21.89 -6.79
C GLY A 24 -11.39 21.08 -5.49
N PRO A 25 -12.37 20.17 -5.31
CA PRO A 25 -12.33 19.27 -4.17
C PRO A 25 -11.27 18.18 -4.31
N TYR A 26 -10.82 17.82 -5.51
CA TYR A 26 -9.78 16.78 -5.72
C TYR A 26 -8.34 17.32 -5.56
N LEU A 27 -8.13 18.62 -5.80
CA LEU A 27 -6.85 19.30 -5.58
C LEU A 27 -6.68 19.75 -4.11
N ALA A 28 -7.77 20.07 -3.42
CA ALA A 28 -7.75 20.39 -1.98
C ALA A 28 -7.84 19.13 -1.08
N ALA A 29 -8.56 18.08 -1.52
CA ALA A 29 -8.58 16.76 -0.87
C ALA A 29 -7.44 15.83 -1.34
N GLY A 30 -6.54 16.31 -2.22
CA GLY A 30 -5.28 15.66 -2.57
C GLY A 30 -4.24 15.66 -1.44
N ARG A 31 -4.64 16.00 -0.21
CA ARG A 31 -3.84 15.72 0.97
C ARG A 31 -4.01 14.26 1.29
N PHE A 32 -2.93 13.52 1.11
CA PHE A 32 -2.63 12.30 1.84
C PHE A 32 -3.07 12.47 3.32
N ASN A 33 -4.30 12.03 3.63
CA ASN A 33 -4.93 12.21 4.93
C ASN A 33 -4.48 11.05 5.82
N ALA A 34 -3.26 11.17 6.33
CA ALA A 34 -2.65 10.20 7.21
C ALA A 34 -2.15 10.89 8.48
N PRO A 35 -2.01 10.14 9.59
CA PRO A 35 -1.37 10.64 10.80
C PRO A 35 0.01 11.23 10.54
N ALA A 36 0.43 12.21 11.35
CA ALA A 36 1.73 12.86 11.24
C ALA A 36 2.94 11.89 11.06
N PRO A 37 3.08 10.80 11.83
CA PRO A 37 4.19 9.85 11.64
C PRO A 37 4.15 9.17 10.26
N VAL A 38 2.96 8.80 9.79
CA VAL A 38 2.77 8.17 8.47
C VAL A 38 3.13 9.14 7.35
N ARG A 39 2.81 10.44 7.48
CA ARG A 39 3.22 11.46 6.50
C ARG A 39 4.73 11.66 6.46
N ALA A 40 5.38 11.63 7.61
CA ALA A 40 6.83 11.75 7.69
C ALA A 40 7.52 10.53 7.03
N ALA A 41 7.05 9.31 7.34
CA ALA A 41 7.53 8.08 6.72
C ALA A 41 7.28 8.07 5.21
N ALA A 42 6.07 8.37 4.76
CA ALA A 42 5.72 8.46 3.35
C ALA A 42 6.63 9.45 2.59
N LYS A 43 6.93 10.61 3.18
CA LYS A 43 7.84 11.59 2.58
C LYS A 43 9.26 11.03 2.44
N ARG A 44 9.80 10.36 3.46
CA ARG A 44 11.15 9.77 3.44
C ARG A 44 11.27 8.59 2.47
N LEU A 45 10.18 7.83 2.30
CA LEU A 45 10.08 6.71 1.37
C LEU A 45 9.68 7.12 -0.05
N GLU A 46 9.53 8.43 -0.31
CA GLU A 46 9.07 8.97 -1.60
C GLU A 46 7.71 8.38 -2.06
N TYR A 47 6.89 7.94 -1.11
CA TYR A 47 5.53 7.48 -1.39
C TYR A 47 4.62 8.69 -1.63
N SER A 48 3.90 8.66 -2.75
CA SER A 48 2.94 9.71 -3.11
C SER A 48 1.59 9.11 -3.46
N ALA A 49 0.56 9.47 -2.69
CA ALA A 49 -0.81 9.07 -2.98
C ALA A 49 -1.37 9.92 -4.13
N GLN A 50 -1.90 9.26 -5.16
CA GLN A 50 -2.51 9.94 -6.29
C GLN A 50 -4.02 10.11 -6.06
N PRO A 51 -4.59 11.29 -6.39
CA PRO A 51 -6.03 11.48 -6.33
C PRO A 51 -6.78 10.46 -7.17
N ASN A 52 -7.89 9.93 -6.66
CA ASN A 52 -8.74 8.93 -7.33
C ASN A 52 -8.06 7.58 -7.63
N VAL A 53 -6.89 7.32 -7.04
CA VAL A 53 -6.20 6.03 -7.12
C VAL A 53 -6.16 5.43 -5.72
N HIS A 54 -6.44 4.14 -5.61
CA HIS A 54 -6.37 3.43 -4.33
C HIS A 54 -4.93 3.50 -3.77
N ALA A 55 -4.77 3.76 -2.47
CA ALA A 55 -3.45 3.94 -1.83
C ALA A 55 -2.46 2.80 -2.14
N ILE A 56 -2.90 1.54 -1.99
CA ILE A 56 -2.11 0.35 -2.38
C ILE A 56 -1.63 0.39 -3.84
N ASN A 57 -2.42 0.91 -4.78
CA ASN A 57 -2.02 0.99 -6.18
C ASN A 57 -0.98 2.09 -6.44
N CYS A 58 -0.80 3.03 -5.50
CA CYS A 58 0.20 4.09 -5.58
C CYS A 58 1.59 3.62 -5.13
N ILE A 59 1.71 2.41 -4.55
CA ILE A 59 3.00 1.85 -4.11
C ILE A 59 3.90 1.66 -5.34
N ASN A 60 5.11 2.23 -5.28
CA ASN A 60 6.13 2.19 -6.34
C ASN A 60 7.34 1.30 -6.00
N SER A 61 7.57 1.00 -4.72
CA SER A 61 8.64 0.11 -4.25
C SER A 61 8.10 -1.29 -3.94
N ALA A 62 8.81 -2.33 -4.41
CA ALA A 62 8.48 -3.71 -4.09
C ALA A 62 8.71 -4.01 -2.60
N GLU A 63 9.73 -3.41 -1.98
CA GLU A 63 10.04 -3.52 -0.55
C GLU A 63 8.89 -3.01 0.33
N LEU A 64 8.34 -1.83 0.00
CA LEU A 64 7.17 -1.29 0.70
C LEU A 64 5.95 -2.19 0.51
N CYS A 65 5.76 -2.73 -0.70
CA CYS A 65 4.67 -3.66 -0.98
C CYS A 65 4.79 -4.93 -0.14
N VAL A 66 5.98 -5.56 -0.09
CA VAL A 66 6.24 -6.75 0.72
C VAL A 66 6.08 -6.47 2.21
N THR A 67 6.56 -5.32 2.68
CA THR A 67 6.41 -4.91 4.08
C THR A 67 4.94 -4.74 4.46
N ALA A 68 4.14 -4.05 3.64
CA ALA A 68 2.70 -3.93 3.86
C ALA A 68 1.96 -5.29 3.79
N MET A 69 2.42 -6.21 2.94
CA MET A 69 1.88 -7.59 2.91
C MET A 69 2.17 -8.34 4.20
N ALA A 70 3.38 -8.20 4.73
CA ALA A 70 3.77 -8.82 6.00
C ALA A 70 2.95 -8.25 7.17
N VAL A 71 2.72 -6.93 7.21
CA VAL A 71 1.80 -6.29 8.16
C VAL A 71 0.39 -6.87 8.05
N ALA A 72 -0.17 -6.93 6.84
CA ALA A 72 -1.51 -7.48 6.61
C ALA A 72 -1.61 -8.94 7.05
N PHE A 73 -0.59 -9.74 6.75
CA PHE A 73 -0.54 -11.15 7.12
C PHE A 73 -0.44 -11.35 8.63
N ALA A 74 0.36 -10.53 9.31
CA ALA A 74 0.48 -10.52 10.76
C ALA A 74 -0.86 -10.17 11.44
N GLN A 75 -1.61 -9.19 10.91
CA GLN A 75 -2.93 -8.80 11.44
C GLN A 75 -4.04 -9.85 11.18
N MET A 76 -3.78 -10.88 10.37
CA MET A 76 -4.68 -12.02 10.20
C MET A 76 -4.45 -13.15 11.20
N ASP A 77 -3.41 -13.06 12.05
CA ASP A 77 -3.25 -14.02 13.14
C ASP A 77 -4.26 -13.71 14.24
N ASP A 78 -5.15 -14.66 14.51
CA ASP A 78 -6.18 -14.53 15.55
C ASP A 78 -5.63 -14.94 16.95
N ASN A 79 -4.40 -15.49 17.03
CA ASN A 79 -3.86 -16.05 18.28
C ASN A 79 -2.90 -15.10 19.01
N THR A 80 -1.99 -14.45 18.28
CA THR A 80 -1.01 -13.54 18.90
C THR A 80 -0.65 -12.41 17.93
N PRO A 81 -0.93 -11.15 18.29
CA PRO A 81 -0.48 -10.03 17.48
C PRO A 81 1.05 -9.98 17.50
N MET A 82 1.66 -10.05 16.32
CA MET A 82 3.10 -9.90 16.15
C MET A 82 3.55 -8.52 16.64
N SER A 83 4.69 -8.49 17.36
CA SER A 83 5.31 -7.23 17.73
C SER A 83 5.83 -6.49 16.50
N GLU A 84 5.67 -5.17 16.48
CA GLU A 84 6.20 -4.30 15.42
C GLU A 84 7.72 -4.46 15.26
N ALA A 85 8.45 -4.63 16.37
CA ALA A 85 9.90 -4.83 16.36
C ALA A 85 10.32 -6.11 15.62
N THR A 86 9.56 -7.21 15.77
CA THR A 86 9.83 -8.45 15.03
C THR A 86 9.62 -8.26 13.53
N LEU A 87 8.59 -7.52 13.15
CA LEU A 87 8.29 -7.25 11.75
C LEU A 87 9.35 -6.36 11.09
N ILE A 88 9.81 -5.33 11.81
CA ILE A 88 10.93 -4.47 11.38
C ILE A 88 12.20 -5.32 11.21
N ALA A 89 12.53 -6.17 12.19
CA ALA A 89 13.74 -7.00 12.11
C ALA A 89 13.70 -8.00 10.94
N SER A 90 12.54 -8.60 10.66
CA SER A 90 12.39 -9.55 9.54
C SER A 90 12.49 -8.84 8.18
N THR A 91 11.79 -7.71 8.02
CA THR A 91 11.84 -6.94 6.77
C THR A 91 13.23 -6.37 6.51
N GLN A 92 13.90 -5.85 7.55
CA GLN A 92 15.30 -5.40 7.47
C GLN A 92 16.21 -6.52 6.95
N ARG A 93 16.12 -7.72 7.54
CA ARG A 93 16.96 -8.88 7.18
C ARG A 93 16.75 -9.33 5.74
N HIS A 94 15.49 -9.49 5.30
CA HIS A 94 15.19 -10.10 4.01
C HIS A 94 15.13 -9.10 2.84
N LEU A 95 14.87 -7.83 3.13
CA LEU A 95 14.82 -6.77 2.12
C LEU A 95 16.10 -5.93 2.06
N GLN A 96 17.08 -6.16 2.94
CA GLN A 96 18.36 -5.44 3.01
C GLN A 96 18.19 -3.92 3.22
N LEU A 97 17.23 -3.55 4.08
CA LEU A 97 16.89 -2.16 4.38
C LEU A 97 17.73 -1.62 5.54
N SER A 98 17.86 -0.28 5.63
CA SER A 98 18.32 0.34 6.87
C SER A 98 17.27 0.18 7.99
N PRO A 99 17.66 0.24 9.27
CA PRO A 99 16.72 0.20 10.39
C PRO A 99 15.62 1.28 10.29
N GLU A 100 16.01 2.49 9.88
CA GLU A 100 15.09 3.62 9.71
C GLU A 100 14.10 3.37 8.57
N GLN A 101 14.59 2.87 7.43
CA GLN A 101 13.74 2.53 6.29
C GLN A 101 12.74 1.42 6.64
N ALA A 102 13.18 0.37 7.33
CA ALA A 102 12.30 -0.73 7.75
C ALA A 102 11.21 -0.25 8.73
N SER A 103 11.56 0.64 9.67
CA SER A 103 10.60 1.27 10.58
C SER A 103 9.58 2.15 9.84
N ASP A 104 10.04 2.98 8.91
CA ASP A 104 9.17 3.82 8.09
C ASP A 104 8.23 3.00 7.21
N MET A 105 8.75 1.94 6.57
CA MET A 105 7.94 1.05 5.72
C MET A 105 6.91 0.30 6.55
N THR A 106 7.24 -0.08 7.77
CA THR A 106 6.30 -0.74 8.70
C THR A 106 5.19 0.23 9.12
N THR A 107 5.56 1.44 9.54
CA THR A 107 4.62 2.52 9.89
C THR A 107 3.64 2.82 8.74
N LEU A 108 4.16 2.98 7.53
CA LEU A 108 3.35 3.21 6.34
C LEU A 108 2.53 1.97 5.97
N GLY A 109 3.09 0.77 6.16
CA GLY A 109 2.43 -0.51 5.93
C GLY A 109 1.16 -0.69 6.75
N PHE A 110 1.18 -0.38 8.06
CA PHE A 110 -0.02 -0.38 8.91
C PHE A 110 -1.13 0.49 8.34
N TRP A 111 -0.80 1.73 8.00
CA TRP A 111 -1.77 2.65 7.41
C TRP A 111 -2.30 2.16 6.05
N LEU A 112 -1.44 1.59 5.20
CA LEU A 112 -1.84 1.04 3.89
C LEU A 112 -2.84 -0.12 4.03
N VAL A 113 -2.69 -0.95 5.06
CA VAL A 113 -3.62 -2.05 5.36
C VAL A 113 -4.99 -1.52 5.78
N GLU A 114 -5.03 -0.48 6.60
CA GLU A 114 -6.28 0.21 6.97
C GLU A 114 -6.98 0.77 5.72
N GLN A 115 -6.23 1.41 4.81
CA GLN A 115 -6.77 1.92 3.54
C GLN A 115 -7.27 0.79 2.62
N GLY A 116 -6.78 -0.43 2.80
CA GLY A 116 -7.20 -1.62 2.06
C GLY A 116 -8.51 -2.25 2.55
N GLN A 117 -9.24 -1.60 3.46
CA GLN A 117 -10.46 -2.11 4.09
C GLN A 117 -10.22 -3.33 4.99
N GLY A 118 -9.02 -3.40 5.59
CA GLY A 118 -8.62 -4.44 6.53
C GLY A 118 -7.63 -5.46 5.95
N PRO A 119 -7.16 -6.40 6.80
CA PRO A 119 -5.99 -7.23 6.50
C PRO A 119 -6.15 -8.08 5.23
N THR A 120 -7.24 -8.84 5.15
CA THR A 120 -7.50 -9.79 4.06
C THR A 120 -7.68 -9.12 2.69
N PRO A 121 -8.57 -8.11 2.52
CA PRO A 121 -8.69 -7.40 1.24
C PRO A 121 -7.42 -6.61 0.87
N ALA A 122 -6.72 -6.02 1.85
CA ALA A 122 -5.44 -5.36 1.62
C ALA A 122 -4.40 -6.34 1.06
N PHE A 123 -4.26 -7.51 1.69
CA PHE A 123 -3.29 -8.54 1.27
C PHE A 123 -3.54 -9.00 -0.18
N GLN A 124 -4.79 -9.21 -0.58
CA GLN A 124 -5.12 -9.59 -1.96
C GLN A 124 -4.76 -8.48 -2.97
N ARG A 125 -5.03 -7.21 -2.65
CA ARG A 125 -4.65 -6.07 -3.51
C ARG A 125 -3.14 -5.92 -3.59
N LEU A 126 -2.46 -6.02 -2.46
CA LEU A 126 -1.00 -5.96 -2.38
C LEU A 126 -0.35 -7.12 -3.16
N THR A 127 -0.91 -8.32 -3.10
CA THR A 127 -0.43 -9.47 -3.91
C THR A 127 -0.47 -9.14 -5.40
N LYS A 128 -1.60 -8.58 -5.88
CA LYS A 128 -1.72 -8.15 -7.28
C LYS A 128 -0.75 -7.02 -7.61
N ARG A 129 -0.56 -6.07 -6.68
CA ARG A 129 0.37 -4.95 -6.86
C ARG A 129 1.82 -5.42 -6.91
N LEU A 130 2.23 -6.32 -6.02
CA LEU A 130 3.56 -6.90 -6.01
C LEU A 130 3.85 -7.56 -7.35
N LYS A 131 2.93 -8.39 -7.87
CA LYS A 131 3.10 -9.00 -9.19
C LYS A 131 3.25 -7.99 -10.35
N GLN A 132 2.63 -6.82 -10.25
CA GLN A 132 2.79 -5.75 -11.25
C GLN A 132 4.14 -5.01 -11.12
N LEU A 133 4.64 -4.87 -9.89
CA LEU A 133 5.92 -4.21 -9.58
C LEU A 133 7.11 -5.14 -9.83
N ASP A 134 6.91 -6.42 -9.57
CA ASP A 134 7.93 -7.43 -9.47
C ASP A 134 7.61 -8.57 -10.44
N HIS A 135 8.39 -8.65 -11.52
CA HIS A 135 8.34 -9.74 -12.48
C HIS A 135 8.91 -11.07 -11.92
N GLY A 136 9.05 -11.24 -10.58
CA GLY A 136 9.45 -12.49 -9.92
C GLY A 136 10.44 -12.40 -8.73
N PRO A 137 11.45 -11.52 -8.73
CA PRO A 137 12.50 -11.49 -7.70
C PRO A 137 12.08 -11.33 -6.23
N TYR A 138 11.01 -10.59 -5.93
CA TYR A 138 10.56 -10.30 -4.56
C TYR A 138 9.57 -11.34 -4.01
N PHE A 139 9.06 -12.25 -4.83
CA PHE A 139 8.22 -13.35 -4.34
C PHE A 139 8.94 -14.18 -3.27
N GLY A 140 10.20 -14.57 -3.53
CA GLY A 140 10.99 -15.34 -2.56
C GLY A 140 11.27 -14.57 -1.27
N LYS A 141 11.61 -13.28 -1.39
CA LYS A 141 11.83 -12.40 -0.23
C LYS A 141 10.56 -12.25 0.62
N MET A 142 9.42 -12.06 -0.02
CA MET A 142 8.11 -12.00 0.63
C MET A 142 7.80 -13.30 1.36
N MET A 143 8.02 -14.46 0.73
CA MET A 143 7.77 -15.76 1.38
C MET A 143 8.67 -15.97 2.61
N ASN A 144 9.92 -15.49 2.57
CA ASN A 144 10.81 -15.52 3.73
C ASN A 144 10.30 -14.64 4.88
N VAL A 145 9.88 -13.39 4.58
CA VAL A 145 9.29 -12.50 5.59
C VAL A 145 8.01 -13.10 6.18
N ILE A 146 7.11 -13.66 5.36
CA ILE A 146 5.91 -14.34 5.84
C ILE A 146 6.27 -15.57 6.70
N GLY A 147 7.34 -16.29 6.34
CA GLY A 147 7.88 -17.40 7.13
C GLY A 147 8.28 -16.99 8.55
N ASP A 148 9.04 -15.91 8.68
CA ASP A 148 9.40 -15.31 9.97
C ASP A 148 8.15 -14.86 10.75
N VAL A 149 7.16 -14.29 10.04
CA VAL A 149 5.90 -13.86 10.66
C VAL A 149 5.16 -15.05 11.27
N LYS A 150 5.05 -16.16 10.53
CA LYS A 150 4.44 -17.41 11.03
C LYS A 150 5.21 -18.02 12.19
N ALA A 151 6.54 -18.00 12.15
CA ALA A 151 7.39 -18.61 13.16
C ALA A 151 7.21 -17.94 14.54
N THR A 152 6.88 -16.65 14.55
CA THR A 152 6.63 -15.88 15.78
C THR A 152 5.21 -16.07 16.33
N GLY A 153 4.26 -16.49 15.48
CA GLY A 153 2.86 -16.76 15.84
C GLY A 153 2.66 -18.12 16.51
N THR A 154 1.55 -18.79 16.19
CA THR A 154 1.07 -20.02 16.85
C THR A 154 1.97 -21.24 16.63
N LYS A 155 3.08 -21.36 17.38
CA LYS A 155 4.01 -22.51 17.31
C LYS A 155 4.42 -22.89 15.86
N GLY A 156 4.49 -21.92 14.95
CA GLY A 156 4.81 -22.11 13.53
C GLY A 156 3.65 -22.50 12.60
N MET A 157 2.41 -22.62 13.09
CA MET A 157 1.22 -22.88 12.27
C MET A 157 0.49 -21.58 11.89
N ALA A 158 -0.03 -21.52 10.67
CA ALA A 158 -0.81 -20.39 10.19
C ALA A 158 -2.25 -20.46 10.72
N SER A 159 -2.84 -19.31 11.08
CA SER A 159 -4.29 -19.22 11.35
C SER A 159 -5.11 -19.62 10.10
N PRO A 160 -6.39 -19.98 10.22
CA PRO A 160 -7.24 -20.27 9.07
C PRO A 160 -7.25 -19.12 8.04
N ARG A 161 -7.33 -17.87 8.50
CA ARG A 161 -7.31 -16.67 7.65
C ARG A 161 -5.98 -16.49 6.93
N GLN A 162 -4.87 -16.80 7.60
CA GLN A 162 -3.54 -16.79 7.00
C GLN A 162 -3.35 -17.93 5.98
N ALA A 163 -3.88 -19.13 6.24
CA ALA A 163 -3.86 -20.24 5.31
C ALA A 163 -4.66 -19.92 4.03
N ASP A 164 -5.84 -19.32 4.19
CA ASP A 164 -6.66 -18.84 3.07
C ASP A 164 -5.96 -17.75 2.26
N ALA A 165 -5.29 -16.81 2.95
CA ALA A 165 -4.49 -15.77 2.29
C ALA A 165 -3.35 -16.36 1.47
N MET A 166 -2.68 -17.41 1.97
CA MET A 166 -1.64 -18.12 1.22
C MET A 166 -2.19 -18.87 0.01
N GLY A 167 -3.35 -19.51 0.14
CA GLY A 167 -4.07 -20.11 -0.98
C GLY A 167 -4.48 -19.08 -2.04
N ALA A 168 -4.89 -17.88 -1.63
CA ALA A 168 -5.21 -16.78 -2.53
C ALA A 168 -3.97 -16.25 -3.27
N LEU A 169 -2.85 -16.09 -2.56
CA LEU A 169 -1.57 -15.67 -3.12
C LEU A 169 -1.06 -16.65 -4.18
N ALA A 170 -1.08 -17.95 -3.90
CA ALA A 170 -0.67 -18.98 -4.86
C ALA A 170 -1.51 -18.94 -6.14
N ARG A 171 -2.81 -18.68 -6.03
CA ARG A 171 -3.70 -18.52 -7.20
C ARG A 171 -3.35 -17.28 -8.02
N ILE A 172 -3.20 -16.11 -7.39
CA ILE A 172 -2.90 -14.84 -8.08
C ILE A 172 -1.56 -14.90 -8.82
N PHE A 173 -0.54 -15.51 -8.22
CA PHE A 173 0.76 -15.68 -8.87
C PHE A 173 0.71 -16.67 -10.05
N ARG A 174 -0.18 -17.67 -10.02
CA ARG A 174 -0.34 -18.65 -11.11
C ARG A 174 -1.15 -18.14 -12.32
N THR A 175 -2.20 -17.35 -12.11
CA THR A 175 -3.22 -17.05 -13.16
C THR A 175 -3.05 -15.73 -13.90
N ALA A 176 -2.07 -14.92 -13.51
CA ALA A 176 -1.79 -13.62 -14.14
C ALA A 176 -0.41 -13.62 -14.80
#